data_AF-A0A1H2WHR1-F1
#
_entry.id   AF-A0A1H2WHR1-F1
#
_cell.length_a   1.000
_cell.length_b   1.000
_cell.length_c   1.000
_cell.angle_alpha   90.00
_cell.angle_beta   90.00
_cell.angle_gamma   90.00
#
_symmetry.space_group_name_H-M   'P 1'
#
loop_
_entity.id
_entity.type
_entity.pdbx_description
1 polymer ?
#
loop_
_entity_poly.entity_id
_entity_poly.type
_entity_poly.pdbx_seq_one_letter_code
_entity_poly.pdbx_strand_id
1 'polypeptide(L)'
;MTRNLTLSLTAVLAGSLMLSACGTPQEQCVARNTREYRVVSNLLAEVEGNLARGYAWQEREITRTEWRDCPVVVRDRDGNPQWRSRPCLRDVSDTERFRVAIDPAAERRKAENLRQRQAALRSHAEAAVRACREAFPEPR
;
A
#
# COMPACT_ATOMS: atom_id res chain seq x y z
N MET A 1 -54.90 -10.86 20.98
CA MET A 1 -53.60 -11.56 21.15
C MET A 1 -52.54 -10.84 20.33
N THR A 2 -51.79 -9.96 20.99
CA THR A 2 -50.72 -9.13 20.45
C THR A 2 -49.44 -9.95 20.30
N ARG A 3 -49.01 -10.22 19.07
CA ARG A 3 -47.76 -10.96 18.78
C ARG A 3 -46.67 -10.00 18.31
N ASN A 4 -45.81 -9.62 19.27
CA ASN A 4 -44.36 -9.43 19.19
C ASN A 4 -43.74 -9.26 17.78
N LEU A 5 -44.00 -8.13 17.12
CA LEU A 5 -43.35 -7.74 15.85
C LEU A 5 -42.23 -6.70 16.03
N THR A 6 -41.96 -6.25 17.27
CA THR A 6 -41.01 -5.17 17.56
C THR A 6 -39.58 -5.64 17.86
N LEU A 7 -39.35 -6.95 18.01
CA LEU A 7 -38.03 -7.50 18.37
C LEU A 7 -37.13 -7.84 17.18
N SER A 8 -37.64 -7.84 15.95
CA SER A 8 -36.87 -8.19 14.75
C SER A 8 -36.26 -6.98 14.03
N LEU A 9 -36.71 -5.76 14.29
CA LEU A 9 -36.14 -4.56 13.66
C LEU A 9 -34.85 -4.06 14.35
N THR A 10 -34.66 -4.36 15.63
CA THR A 10 -33.49 -3.88 16.39
C THR A 10 -32.22 -4.70 16.14
N ALA A 11 -32.34 -5.95 15.69
CA ALA A 11 -31.18 -6.82 15.47
C ALA A 11 -30.41 -6.52 14.17
N VAL A 12 -31.05 -5.90 13.17
CA VAL A 12 -30.42 -5.62 11.87
C VAL A 12 -29.56 -4.34 11.91
N LEU A 13 -29.90 -3.35 12.75
CA LEU A 13 -29.06 -2.15 12.89
C LEU A 13 -27.74 -2.38 13.65
N ALA A 14 -27.65 -3.44 14.47
CA ALA A 14 -26.44 -3.76 15.21
C ALA A 14 -25.38 -4.51 14.39
N GLY A 15 -25.77 -5.14 13.27
CA GLY A 15 -24.87 -5.97 12.46
C GLY A 15 -24.02 -5.21 11.43
N SER A 16 -24.40 -3.97 11.09
CA SER A 16 -23.76 -3.20 10.00
C SER A 16 -22.45 -2.49 10.40
N LEU A 17 -22.05 -2.56 11.67
CA LEU A 17 -20.86 -1.88 12.19
C LEU A 17 -19.53 -2.64 11.97
N MET A 18 -19.56 -3.82 11.36
CA MET A 18 -18.38 -4.71 11.26
C MET A 18 -17.80 -4.86 9.83
N LEU A 19 -18.24 -4.05 8.86
CA LEU A 19 -17.57 -3.92 7.56
C LEU A 19 -16.76 -2.61 7.48
N SER A 20 -15.81 -2.41 8.40
CA SER A 20 -14.82 -1.32 8.34
C SER A 20 -13.62 -1.60 7.42
N ALA A 21 -13.74 -2.55 6.48
CA ALA A 21 -12.63 -2.98 5.62
C ALA A 21 -12.09 -1.89 4.66
N CYS A 22 -12.73 -0.71 4.59
CA CYS A 22 -12.32 0.43 3.74
C CYS A 22 -12.14 1.76 4.49
N GLY A 23 -11.96 1.73 5.82
CA GLY A 23 -11.73 2.92 6.66
C GLY A 23 -12.99 3.73 6.97
N THR A 24 -12.96 4.46 8.09
CA THR A 24 -14.12 5.25 8.57
C THR A 24 -14.41 6.43 7.64
N PRO A 25 -15.65 6.99 7.62
CA PRO A 25 -15.96 8.19 6.85
C PRO A 25 -15.00 9.36 7.16
N GLN A 26 -14.59 9.49 8.43
CA GLN A 26 -13.60 10.48 8.86
C GLN A 26 -12.24 10.22 8.21
N GLU A 27 -11.72 9.00 8.30
CA GLU A 27 -10.43 8.62 7.71
C GLU A 27 -10.41 8.86 6.20
N GLN A 28 -11.48 8.51 5.49
CA GLN A 28 -11.59 8.74 4.04
C GLN A 28 -11.59 10.23 3.70
N CYS A 29 -12.30 11.06 4.47
CA CYS A 29 -12.29 12.52 4.32
C CYS A 29 -10.88 13.09 4.51
N VAL A 30 -10.20 12.70 5.59
CA VAL A 30 -8.82 13.14 5.88
C VAL A 30 -7.86 12.68 4.79
N ALA A 31 -7.94 11.41 4.39
CA ALA A 31 -7.05 10.85 3.37
C ALA A 31 -7.15 11.60 2.05
N ARG A 32 -8.36 11.92 1.59
CA ARG A 32 -8.58 12.66 0.34
C ARG A 32 -8.03 14.09 0.44
N ASN A 33 -8.38 14.82 1.49
CA ASN A 33 -8.06 16.26 1.59
C ASN A 33 -6.62 16.57 2.03
N THR A 34 -5.90 15.59 2.58
CA THR A 34 -4.48 15.74 2.96
C THR A 34 -3.52 15.07 1.98
N ARG A 35 -4.03 14.50 0.88
CA ARG A 35 -3.24 13.66 -0.04
C ARG A 35 -1.98 14.36 -0.54
N GLU A 36 -2.12 15.60 -1.01
CA GLU A 36 -0.99 16.34 -1.57
C GLU A 36 0.09 16.61 -0.53
N TYR A 37 -0.28 17.09 0.66
CA TYR A 37 0.66 17.30 1.76
C TYR A 37 1.41 16.02 2.13
N ARG A 38 0.73 14.87 2.19
CA ARG A 38 1.35 13.57 2.47
C ARG A 38 2.30 13.13 1.37
N VAL A 39 1.92 13.29 0.10
CA VAL A 39 2.80 12.97 -1.05
C VAL A 39 4.07 13.81 -1.01
N VAL A 40 3.95 15.13 -0.84
CA VAL A 40 5.12 16.04 -0.78
C VAL A 40 6.00 15.71 0.43
N SER A 41 5.40 15.41 1.59
CA SER A 41 6.15 15.03 2.79
C SER A 41 6.92 13.72 2.59
N ASN A 42 6.32 12.73 1.92
CA ASN A 42 6.98 11.45 1.63
C ASN A 42 8.13 11.63 0.63
N LEU A 43 7.93 12.43 -0.42
CA LEU A 43 8.99 12.75 -1.38
C LEU A 43 10.15 13.50 -0.70
N LEU A 44 9.86 14.42 0.21
CA LEU A 44 10.89 15.12 0.96
C LEU A 44 11.70 14.13 1.82
N ALA A 45 11.03 13.26 2.58
CA ALA A 45 11.69 12.26 3.40
C ALA A 45 12.56 11.30 2.58
N GLU A 46 12.10 10.92 1.38
CA GLU A 46 12.89 10.09 0.46
C GLU A 46 14.17 10.79 0.02
N VAL A 47 14.08 12.05 -0.42
CA VAL A 47 15.22 12.85 -0.89
C VAL A 47 16.19 13.13 0.24
N GLU A 48 15.71 13.49 1.42
CA GLU A 48 16.54 13.69 2.61
C GLU A 48 17.25 12.39 3.03
N GLY A 49 16.55 11.26 2.94
CA GLY A 49 17.16 9.94 3.14
C GLY A 49 18.25 9.61 2.11
N ASN A 50 18.04 9.96 0.85
CA ASN A 50 19.04 9.77 -0.21
C ASN A 50 20.28 10.64 0.03
N LEU A 51 20.09 11.91 0.41
CA LEU A 51 21.17 12.82 0.80
C LEU A 51 21.96 12.31 2.00
N ALA A 52 21.27 11.80 3.04
CA ALA A 52 21.91 11.29 4.25
C ALA A 52 22.80 10.07 3.98
N ARG A 53 22.41 9.20 3.03
CA ARG A 53 23.17 8.00 2.66
C ARG A 53 24.19 8.23 1.54
N GLY A 54 24.04 9.30 0.77
CA GLY A 54 24.88 9.60 -0.40
C GLY A 54 24.54 8.82 -1.67
N TYR A 55 23.39 8.12 -1.70
CA TYR A 55 22.91 7.37 -2.86
C TYR A 55 21.38 7.18 -2.80
N ALA A 56 20.77 6.94 -3.95
CA ALA A 56 19.37 6.55 -4.08
C ALA A 56 19.24 5.03 -4.19
N TRP A 57 18.11 4.49 -3.75
CA TRP A 57 17.75 3.11 -4.05
C TRP A 57 16.97 3.07 -5.35
N GLN A 58 17.28 2.09 -6.20
CA GLN A 58 16.45 1.71 -7.33
C GLN A 58 16.24 0.21 -7.34
N GLU A 59 15.19 -0.21 -8.02
CA GLU A 59 14.84 -1.61 -8.20
C GLU A 59 15.00 -1.97 -9.68
N ARG A 60 15.54 -3.17 -9.92
CA ARG A 60 15.58 -3.76 -11.26
C ARG A 60 15.09 -5.19 -11.18
N GLU A 61 14.42 -5.60 -12.25
CA GLU A 61 14.09 -7.00 -12.44
C GLU A 61 15.34 -7.74 -12.90
N ILE A 62 15.64 -8.85 -12.23
CA ILE A 62 16.70 -9.77 -12.61
C ILE A 62 16.10 -11.14 -12.84
N THR A 63 16.66 -11.88 -13.77
CA THR A 63 16.32 -13.29 -13.97
C THR A 63 17.28 -14.14 -13.17
N ARG A 64 16.73 -15.01 -12.33
CA ARG A 64 17.48 -16.04 -11.60
C ARG A 64 17.00 -17.41 -12.05
N THR A 65 17.93 -18.30 -12.33
CA THR A 65 17.62 -19.70 -12.58
C THR A 65 17.66 -20.45 -11.25
N GLU A 66 16.54 -21.07 -10.87
CA GLU A 66 16.42 -21.83 -9.64
C GLU A 66 15.77 -23.20 -9.87
N TRP A 67 16.01 -24.12 -8.95
CA TRP A 67 15.34 -25.41 -8.95
C TRP A 67 13.91 -25.27 -8.45
N ARG A 68 12.96 -25.75 -9.24
CA ARG A 68 11.55 -25.85 -8.89
C ARG A 68 11.03 -27.26 -9.13
N ASP A 69 9.93 -27.56 -8.47
CA ASP A 69 9.14 -28.76 -8.74
C ASP A 69 8.23 -28.51 -9.95
N CYS A 70 8.54 -29.20 -11.06
CA CYS A 70 7.78 -29.12 -12.29
C CYS A 70 6.78 -30.27 -12.42
N PRO A 71 5.50 -29.99 -12.73
CA PRO A 71 4.57 -31.04 -13.09
C PRO A 71 4.95 -31.64 -14.44
N VAL A 72 4.96 -32.96 -14.51
CA VAL A 72 5.09 -33.75 -15.74
C VAL A 72 4.00 -34.80 -15.82
N VAL A 73 3.53 -35.07 -17.03
CA VAL A 73 2.62 -36.17 -17.29
C VAL A 73 3.44 -37.40 -17.67
N VAL A 74 3.26 -38.48 -16.92
CA VAL A 74 3.80 -39.82 -17.24
C VAL A 74 2.63 -40.77 -17.48
N ARG A 75 2.86 -41.93 -18.10
CA ARG A 75 1.84 -42.98 -18.23
C ARG A 75 2.11 -44.11 -17.26
N ASP A 76 1.06 -44.63 -16.63
CA ASP A 76 1.13 -45.86 -15.86
C ASP A 76 1.16 -47.11 -16.78
N ARG A 77 1.17 -48.30 -16.17
CA ARG A 77 1.24 -49.57 -16.90
C ARG A 77 0.03 -49.82 -17.80
N ASP A 78 -1.12 -49.23 -17.46
CA ASP A 78 -2.37 -49.34 -18.23
C ASP A 78 -2.50 -48.22 -19.27
N GLY A 79 -1.50 -47.33 -19.38
CA GLY A 79 -1.46 -46.23 -20.33
C GLY A 79 -2.18 -44.96 -19.88
N ASN A 80 -2.70 -44.91 -18.65
CA ASN A 80 -3.42 -43.73 -18.15
C ASN A 80 -2.43 -42.61 -17.77
N PRO A 81 -2.77 -41.32 -18.04
CA PRO A 81 -1.92 -40.20 -17.69
C PRO A 81 -1.92 -39.94 -16.18
N GLN A 82 -0.72 -39.78 -15.62
CA GLN A 82 -0.47 -39.53 -14.20
C GLN A 82 0.40 -38.28 -14.06
N TRP A 83 0.01 -37.36 -13.18
CA TRP A 83 0.87 -36.23 -12.82
C TRP A 83 1.96 -36.69 -11.84
N ARG A 84 3.20 -36.26 -12.10
CA ARG A 84 4.35 -36.43 -11.22
C ARG A 84 5.09 -35.10 -11.12
N SER A 85 5.77 -34.87 -10.00
CA SER A 85 6.72 -33.76 -9.89
C SER A 85 8.13 -34.25 -10.21
N ARG A 86 8.92 -33.42 -10.89
CA ARG A 86 10.37 -33.60 -10.98
C ARG A 86 11.09 -32.26 -10.79
N PRO A 87 12.31 -32.27 -10.23
CA PRO A 87 13.14 -31.07 -10.21
C PRO A 87 13.43 -30.59 -11.63
N CYS A 88 13.27 -29.29 -11.85
CA CYS A 88 13.58 -28.62 -13.10
C CYS A 88 14.20 -27.24 -12.81
N LEU A 89 15.05 -26.76 -13.71
CA LEU A 89 15.49 -25.37 -13.67
C LEU A 89 14.40 -24.48 -14.27
N ARG A 90 14.06 -23.41 -13.56
CA ARG A 90 13.14 -22.37 -14.01
C ARG A 90 13.80 -21.03 -13.86
N ASP A 91 13.67 -20.22 -14.91
CA ASP A 91 13.97 -18.82 -14.86
C ASP A 91 12.81 -18.11 -14.18
N VAL A 92 13.11 -17.43 -13.08
CA VAL A 92 12.17 -16.61 -12.36
C VAL A 92 12.63 -15.17 -12.36
N SER A 93 11.66 -14.27 -12.46
CA SER A 93 11.87 -12.85 -12.24
C SER A 93 11.93 -12.57 -10.74
N ASP A 94 12.98 -11.89 -10.32
CA ASP A 94 13.16 -11.40 -8.96
C ASP A 94 13.46 -9.89 -9.00
N THR A 95 13.10 -9.18 -7.93
CA THR A 95 13.34 -7.74 -7.82
C THR A 95 14.58 -7.50 -6.96
N GLU A 96 15.65 -7.00 -7.58
CA GLU A 96 16.87 -6.64 -6.88
C GLU A 96 16.91 -5.13 -6.61
N ARG A 97 17.14 -4.77 -5.35
CA ARG A 97 17.36 -3.38 -4.94
C ARG A 97 18.85 -3.04 -4.95
N PHE A 98 19.23 -2.00 -5.69
CA PHE A 98 20.62 -1.58 -5.87
C PHE A 98 20.80 -0.07 -5.66
N ARG A 99 22.06 0.32 -5.41
CA ARG A 99 22.43 1.72 -5.10
C ARG A 99 22.74 2.46 -6.39
N VAL A 100 22.19 3.66 -6.52
CA VAL A 100 22.44 4.56 -7.66
C VAL A 100 23.04 5.86 -7.15
N ALA A 101 24.10 6.32 -7.82
CA ALA A 101 24.73 7.58 -7.52
C ALA A 101 23.74 8.75 -7.69
N ILE A 102 23.83 9.72 -6.78
CA ILE A 102 23.05 10.96 -6.85
C ILE A 102 23.96 12.13 -7.19
N ASP A 103 23.41 13.19 -7.77
CA ASP A 103 24.02 14.51 -7.73
C ASP A 103 23.55 15.19 -6.43
N PRO A 104 24.43 15.37 -5.41
CA PRO A 104 24.03 15.97 -4.14
C PRO A 104 23.55 17.41 -4.27
N ALA A 105 24.01 18.17 -5.26
CA ALA A 105 23.56 19.54 -5.48
C ALA A 105 22.14 19.56 -6.05
N ALA A 106 21.83 18.69 -7.02
CA ALA A 106 20.48 18.55 -7.55
C ALA A 106 19.50 18.04 -6.49
N GLU A 107 19.87 17.03 -5.70
CA GLU A 107 19.02 16.52 -4.62
C GLU A 107 18.76 17.57 -3.54
N ARG A 108 19.76 18.40 -3.19
CA ARG A 108 19.55 19.52 -2.25
C ARG A 108 18.54 20.54 -2.79
N ARG A 109 18.62 20.92 -4.07
CA ARG A 109 17.64 21.81 -4.70
C ARG A 109 16.23 21.20 -4.70
N LYS A 110 16.12 19.91 -4.98
CA LYS A 110 14.86 19.17 -4.92
C LYS A 110 14.27 19.18 -3.51
N ALA A 111 15.08 18.88 -2.50
CA ALA A 111 14.66 18.92 -1.10
C ALA A 111 14.14 20.31 -0.72
N GLU A 112 14.83 21.37 -1.12
CA GLU A 112 14.42 22.74 -0.80
C GLU A 112 13.06 23.10 -1.42
N ASN A 113 12.87 22.79 -2.71
CA ASN A 113 11.58 23.00 -3.37
C ASN A 113 10.45 22.21 -2.69
N LEU A 114 10.73 20.97 -2.25
CA LEU A 114 9.76 20.15 -1.53
C LEU A 114 9.43 20.73 -0.14
N ARG A 115 10.41 21.25 0.61
CA ARG A 115 10.18 21.91 1.90
C ARG A 115 9.29 23.13 1.75
N GLN A 116 9.56 23.98 0.75
CA GLN A 116 8.74 25.16 0.47
C GLN A 116 7.30 24.77 0.13
N ARG A 117 7.11 23.76 -0.72
CA ARG A 117 5.77 23.25 -1.06
C ARG A 117 5.07 22.64 0.16
N GLN A 118 5.78 21.86 0.97
CA GLN A 118 5.23 21.27 2.19
C GLN A 118 4.75 22.35 3.17
N ALA A 119 5.57 23.38 3.38
CA ALA A 119 5.24 24.51 4.23
C ALA A 119 3.97 25.24 3.74
N ALA A 120 3.85 25.46 2.42
CA ALA A 120 2.67 26.08 1.82
C ALA A 120 1.39 25.25 1.98
N LEU A 121 1.50 23.91 1.97
CA LEU A 121 0.35 22.99 2.07
C LEU A 121 -0.09 22.70 3.51
N ARG A 122 0.77 22.96 4.49
CA ARG A 122 0.58 22.54 5.89
C ARG A 122 -0.72 23.08 6.50
N SER A 123 -0.96 24.38 6.39
CA SER A 123 -2.12 25.03 7.01
C SER A 123 -3.44 24.51 6.42
N HIS A 124 -3.50 24.30 5.10
CA HIS A 124 -4.65 23.72 4.43
C HIS A 124 -4.91 22.28 4.88
N ALA A 125 -3.86 21.45 4.97
CA ALA A 125 -4.00 20.08 5.44
C ALA A 125 -4.49 20.01 6.90
N GLU A 126 -3.96 20.85 7.78
CA GLU A 126 -4.41 20.94 9.17
C GLU A 126 -5.86 21.41 9.29
N ALA A 127 -6.27 22.39 8.48
CA ALA A 127 -7.66 22.86 8.43
C ALA A 127 -8.62 21.77 7.92
N ALA A 128 -8.23 21.05 6.87
CA ALA A 128 -9.01 19.93 6.35
C ALA A 128 -9.19 18.81 7.37
N VAL A 129 -8.15 18.49 8.16
CA VAL A 129 -8.27 17.50 9.25
C VAL A 129 -9.30 17.93 10.29
N ARG A 130 -9.28 19.20 10.73
CA ARG A 130 -10.27 19.72 11.69
C ARG A 130 -11.68 19.65 11.12
N ALA A 131 -11.88 20.15 9.90
CA ALA A 131 -13.18 20.12 9.23
C ALA A 131 -13.72 18.69 9.06
N CYS A 132 -12.88 17.72 8.68
CA CYS A 132 -13.29 16.33 8.56
C CYS A 132 -13.70 15.71 9.91
N ARG A 133 -13.00 16.05 11.00
CA ARG A 133 -13.34 15.57 12.35
C ARG A 133 -14.67 16.12 12.85
N GLU A 134 -14.97 17.38 12.53
CA GLU A 134 -16.23 18.03 12.86
C GLU A 134 -17.39 17.46 12.01
N ALA A 135 -17.16 17.23 10.72
CA ALA A 135 -18.18 16.69 9.81
C ALA A 135 -18.48 15.20 10.06
N PHE A 136 -17.50 14.43 10.52
CA PHE A 136 -17.62 12.99 10.78
C PHE A 136 -17.05 12.62 12.16
N PRO A 137 -17.80 12.83 13.26
CA PRO A 137 -17.37 12.44 14.59
C PRO A 137 -17.33 10.91 14.73
N GLU A 138 -16.25 10.38 15.30
CA GLU A 138 -16.17 8.94 15.61
C GLU A 138 -16.84 8.64 16.95
N PRO A 139 -17.53 7.49 17.07
CA PRO A 139 -18.08 7.04 18.35
C PRO A 139 -16.94 6.83 19.36
N ARG A 140 -17.13 7.37 20.57
CA ARG A 140 -16.17 7.30 21.68
C ARG A 140 -16.20 5.94 22.37
#